data_AF-A0A944GZV4-F1
#
_entry.id   AF-A0A944GZV4-F1
#
_cell.length_a   1.000
_cell.length_b   1.000
_cell.length_c   1.000
_cell.angle_alpha   90.00
_cell.angle_beta   90.00
_cell.angle_gamma   90.00
#
_symmetry.space_group_name_H-M   'P 1'
#
loop_
_entity.id
_entity.type
_entity.pdbx_description
1 polymer ?
#
loop_
_entity_poly.entity_id
_entity_poly.type
_entity_poly.pdbx_seq_one_letter_code
_entity_poly.pdbx_strand_id
1 'polypeptide(L)'
;MVPFVDQALLEAVAPIPSNIRLQEGKKLLTQAITEIPDWVVNKPKKGFSFPFESWMDSEFGDYFQNSNIPLNIPLTSWYRRWSLAIFKHWWESVRS
;
A
#
# COMPACT_ATOMS: atom_id res chain seq x y z
N MET A 1 16.21 -0.65 4.39
CA MET A 1 16.50 0.73 3.93
C MET A 1 15.53 1.07 2.81
N VAL A 2 14.99 2.29 2.76
CA VAL A 2 14.06 2.72 1.70
C VAL A 2 14.80 3.76 0.85
N PRO A 3 15.48 3.36 -0.25
CA PRO A 3 16.43 4.24 -0.95
C PRO A 3 15.79 5.54 -1.49
N PHE A 4 14.51 5.49 -1.85
CA PHE A 4 13.78 6.65 -2.37
C PHE A 4 13.47 7.73 -1.32
N VAL A 5 13.76 7.50 -0.04
CA VAL A 5 13.63 8.51 1.03
C VAL A 5 14.99 8.84 1.66
N ASP A 6 16.08 8.50 0.98
CA ASP A 6 17.43 8.85 1.42
C ASP A 6 17.64 10.37 1.38
N GLN A 7 18.32 10.90 2.41
CA GLN A 7 18.55 12.34 2.54
C GLN A 7 19.37 12.91 1.38
N ALA A 8 20.45 12.24 0.97
CA ALA A 8 21.32 12.73 -0.09
C ALA A 8 20.58 12.76 -1.44
N LEU A 9 19.74 11.75 -1.69
CA LEU A 9 18.86 11.75 -2.87
C LEU A 9 17.88 12.93 -2.83
N LEU A 10 17.23 13.18 -1.69
CA LEU A 10 16.26 14.26 -1.54
C LEU A 10 16.90 15.64 -1.74
N GLU A 11 18.09 15.85 -1.16
CA GLU A 11 18.86 17.09 -1.33
C GLU A 11 19.28 17.30 -2.79
N ALA A 12 19.66 16.23 -3.49
CA ALA A 12 20.05 16.31 -4.91
C ALA A 12 18.88 16.68 -5.84
N VAL A 13 17.67 16.20 -5.55
CA VAL A 13 16.49 16.46 -6.41
C VAL A 13 15.69 17.71 -5.99
N ALA A 14 15.91 18.24 -4.79
CA ALA A 14 15.18 19.39 -4.27
C ALA A 14 15.29 20.67 -5.15
N PRO A 15 16.44 21.00 -5.77
CA PRO A 15 16.56 22.16 -6.64
C PRO A 15 15.80 22.05 -7.97
N ILE A 16 15.38 20.84 -8.36
CA ILE A 16 14.69 20.62 -9.64
C ILE A 16 13.28 21.25 -9.57
N PRO A 17 12.89 22.11 -10.53
CA PRO A 17 11.58 22.72 -10.59
C PRO A 17 10.43 21.72 -10.43
N SER A 18 9.39 22.09 -9.68
CA SER A 18 8.27 21.19 -9.34
C SER A 18 7.53 20.69 -10.58
N ASN A 19 7.39 21.54 -11.61
CA ASN A 19 6.78 21.18 -12.90
C ASN A 19 7.57 20.11 -13.68
N ILE A 20 8.85 19.90 -13.35
CA ILE A 20 9.69 18.82 -13.89
C ILE A 20 9.64 17.60 -12.95
N ARG A 21 9.82 17.82 -11.64
CA ARG A 21 9.85 16.74 -10.64
C ARG A 21 8.53 16.00 -10.49
N LEU A 22 7.40 16.69 -10.67
CA LEU A 22 6.04 16.16 -10.47
C LEU A 22 5.31 15.89 -11.79
N GLN A 23 6.04 15.72 -12.89
CA GLN A 23 5.42 15.31 -14.14
C GLN A 23 4.71 13.96 -14.00
N GLU A 24 3.57 13.85 -14.69
CA GLU A 24 2.79 12.61 -14.73
C GLU A 24 3.64 11.43 -15.21
N GLY A 25 3.37 10.24 -14.67
CA GLY A 25 4.10 9.03 -15.03
C GLY A 25 5.51 8.93 -14.46
N LYS A 26 5.89 9.79 -13.49
CA LYS A 26 7.23 9.81 -12.87
C LYS A 26 8.35 10.01 -13.92
N LYS A 27 8.13 10.88 -14.91
CA LYS A 27 9.03 11.08 -16.06
C LYS A 27 10.50 11.33 -15.69
N LEU A 28 10.76 12.13 -14.66
CA LEU A 28 12.12 12.38 -14.19
C LEU A 28 12.87 11.07 -13.82
N LEU A 29 12.16 10.13 -13.19
CA LEU A 29 12.75 8.84 -12.80
C LEU A 29 12.91 7.91 -14.01
N THR A 30 11.91 7.84 -14.89
CA THR A 30 11.93 6.92 -16.03
C THR A 30 12.91 7.36 -17.11
N GLN A 31 13.12 8.67 -17.28
CA GLN A 31 14.15 9.22 -18.17
C GLN A 31 15.57 9.04 -17.63
N ALA A 32 15.74 8.97 -16.31
CA ALA A 32 17.04 8.74 -15.68
C ALA A 32 17.54 7.28 -15.82
N ILE A 33 16.66 6.34 -16.19
CA ILE A 33 16.99 4.90 -16.27
C ILE A 33 16.53 4.35 -17.63
N THR A 34 17.40 4.43 -18.63
CA THR A 34 17.11 4.00 -20.02
C THR A 34 17.12 2.49 -20.23
N GLU A 35 17.65 1.73 -19.28
CA GLU A 35 17.78 0.27 -19.33
C GLU A 35 16.44 -0.47 -19.08
N ILE A 36 15.41 0.25 -18.61
CA ILE A 36 14.13 -0.36 -18.22
C ILE A 36 13.25 -0.53 -19.47
N PRO A 37 12.72 -1.74 -19.75
CA PRO A 37 11.82 -1.96 -20.88
C PRO A 37 10.54 -1.12 -20.83
N ASP A 38 10.05 -0.72 -22.00
CA ASP A 38 8.84 0.09 -22.14
C ASP A 38 7.61 -0.50 -21.44
N TRP A 39 7.48 -1.83 -21.44
CA TRP A 39 6.35 -2.50 -20.79
C TRP A 39 6.35 -2.35 -19.26
N VAL A 40 7.52 -2.13 -18.63
CA VAL A 40 7.64 -1.86 -17.20
C VAL A 40 7.30 -0.40 -16.92
N VAL A 41 7.83 0.52 -17.73
CA VAL A 41 7.60 1.97 -17.61
C VAL A 41 6.11 2.31 -17.77
N ASN A 42 5.46 1.68 -18.76
CA ASN A 42 4.06 1.93 -19.11
C ASN A 42 3.06 1.12 -18.27
N LYS A 43 3.53 0.37 -17.26
CA LYS A 43 2.64 -0.42 -16.40
C LYS A 43 1.76 0.50 -15.55
N PRO A 44 0.44 0.26 -15.48
CA PRO A 44 -0.45 1.08 -14.63
C PRO A 44 -0.03 1.00 -13.17
N LYS A 45 -0.24 2.11 -12.44
CA LYS A 45 0.08 2.20 -11.01
C LYS A 45 -0.68 1.13 -10.25
N LYS A 46 0.03 0.11 -9.79
CA LYS A 46 -0.48 -0.90 -8.87
C LYS A 46 0.00 -0.54 -7.47
N GLY A 47 -0.91 -0.57 -6.51
CA GLY A 47 -0.51 -0.59 -5.10
C GLY A 47 0.30 -1.84 -4.80
N PHE A 48 0.87 -1.92 -3.60
CA PHE A 48 1.43 -3.17 -3.13
C PHE A 48 0.34 -4.25 -3.17
N SER A 49 0.58 -5.33 -3.93
CA SER A 49 -0.19 -6.56 -3.79
C SER A 49 0.24 -7.19 -2.47
N PHE A 50 -0.41 -6.77 -1.39
CA PHE A 50 -0.15 -7.32 -0.07
C PHE A 50 -0.84 -8.69 0.04
N PRO A 51 -0.16 -9.71 0.57
CA PRO A 51 -0.72 -11.06 0.70
C PRO A 51 -1.82 -11.14 1.76
N PHE A 52 -2.19 -10.03 2.41
CA PHE A 52 -3.22 -9.98 3.45
C PHE A 52 -4.54 -10.61 3.00
N GLU A 53 -4.94 -10.44 1.74
CA GLU A 53 -6.14 -11.09 1.21
C GLU A 53 -6.01 -12.62 1.28
N SER A 54 -4.94 -13.18 0.70
CA SER A 54 -4.66 -14.62 0.76
C SER A 54 -4.52 -15.14 2.18
N TRP A 55 -3.89 -14.37 3.08
CA TRP A 55 -3.72 -14.73 4.50
C TRP A 55 -5.03 -14.72 5.27
N MET A 56 -5.90 -13.74 5.04
CA MET A 56 -7.24 -13.70 5.63
C MET A 56 -8.19 -14.74 5.05
N ASP A 57 -7.92 -15.23 3.85
CA ASP A 57 -8.68 -16.32 3.26
C ASP A 57 -8.14 -17.71 3.67
N SER A 58 -6.99 -17.76 4.38
CA SER A 58 -6.33 -19.00 4.82
C SER A 58 -5.93 -18.95 6.30
N GLU A 59 -4.65 -18.73 6.60
CA GLU A 59 -4.00 -18.86 7.92
C GLU A 59 -4.68 -18.04 9.03
N PHE A 60 -5.23 -16.87 8.69
CA PHE A 60 -5.94 -16.01 9.65
C PHE A 60 -7.46 -16.06 9.48
N GLY A 61 -7.99 -16.84 8.53
CA GLY A 61 -9.41 -16.86 8.20
C GLY A 61 -10.32 -17.11 9.39
N ASP A 62 -9.93 -18.03 10.28
CA ASP A 62 -10.71 -18.39 11.47
C ASP A 62 -10.87 -17.21 12.45
N TYR A 63 -9.91 -16.29 12.50
CA TYR A 63 -9.99 -15.08 13.32
C TYR A 63 -11.11 -14.14 12.84
N PHE A 64 -11.36 -14.10 11.52
CA PHE A 64 -12.35 -13.24 10.91
C PHE A 64 -13.72 -13.90 10.75
N GLN A 65 -13.78 -15.24 10.64
CA GLN A 65 -15.03 -15.99 10.44
C GLN A 65 -15.96 -15.97 11.67
N ASN A 66 -15.42 -15.83 12.87
CA ASN A 66 -16.18 -15.89 14.14
C ASN A 66 -16.64 -14.53 14.69
N SER A 67 -16.60 -13.48 13.86
CA SER A 67 -17.00 -12.14 14.29
C SER A 67 -18.49 -11.91 13.99
N ASN A 68 -19.24 -11.49 15.01
CA ASN A 68 -20.66 -11.10 14.88
C ASN A 68 -20.73 -9.74 14.16
N ILE A 69 -20.56 -9.75 12.84
CA ILE A 69 -20.50 -8.53 12.02
C ILE A 69 -21.90 -8.24 11.47
N PRO A 70 -22.39 -6.98 11.60
CA PRO A 70 -23.63 -6.56 10.95
C PRO A 70 -23.62 -6.86 9.44
N LEU A 71 -24.66 -7.55 8.96
CA LEU A 71 -24.81 -7.98 7.56
C LEU A 71 -24.78 -6.83 6.53
N ASN A 72 -24.91 -5.58 6.95
CA ASN A 72 -24.97 -4.40 6.09
C ASN A 72 -23.58 -3.83 5.70
N ILE A 73 -22.47 -4.38 6.21
CA ILE A 73 -21.12 -3.91 5.89
C ILE A 73 -20.44 -4.91 4.94
N PRO A 74 -20.16 -4.55 3.67
CA PRO A 74 -19.46 -5.46 2.78
C PRO A 74 -17.98 -5.54 3.17
N LEU A 75 -17.54 -6.76 3.49
CA LEU A 75 -16.18 -7.09 3.91
C LEU A 75 -15.37 -7.84 2.85
N THR A 76 -15.74 -7.65 1.59
CA THR A 76 -15.06 -8.29 0.45
C THR A 76 -13.60 -7.87 0.35
N SER A 77 -13.26 -6.64 0.70
CA SER A 77 -11.87 -6.17 0.67
C SER A 77 -11.11 -6.47 1.95
N TRP A 78 -9.87 -6.93 1.79
CA TRP A 78 -8.94 -7.28 2.86
C TRP A 78 -8.81 -6.17 3.94
N TYR A 79 -8.70 -4.91 3.52
CA TYR A 79 -8.47 -3.80 4.47
C TYR A 79 -9.67 -3.54 5.40
N ARG A 80 -10.92 -3.82 4.95
CA ARG A 80 -12.11 -3.64 5.79
C ARG A 80 -12.18 -4.69 6.89
N ARG A 81 -11.88 -5.95 6.53
CA ARG A 81 -11.73 -7.05 7.49
C ARG A 81 -10.67 -6.70 8.54
N TRP A 82 -9.50 -6.24 8.09
CA TRP A 82 -8.40 -5.82 8.96
C TRP A 82 -8.77 -4.68 9.92
N SER A 83 -9.40 -3.60 9.41
CA SER A 83 -9.83 -2.48 10.25
C SER A 83 -10.76 -2.93 11.39
N LEU A 84 -11.69 -3.85 11.11
CA LEU A 84 -12.59 -4.39 12.13
C LEU A 84 -11.85 -5.25 13.15
N ALA A 85 -10.93 -6.12 12.71
CA ALA A 85 -10.14 -6.93 13.63
C ALA A 85 -9.31 -6.09 14.60
N ILE A 86 -8.63 -5.06 14.09
CA ILE A 86 -7.84 -4.13 14.92
C ILE A 86 -8.74 -3.37 15.88
N PHE A 87 -9.89 -2.88 15.41
CA PHE A 87 -10.85 -2.19 16.27
C PHE A 87 -11.36 -3.09 17.40
N LYS A 88 -11.73 -4.34 17.08
CA LYS A 88 -12.18 -5.32 18.08
C LYS A 88 -11.09 -5.64 19.10
N HIS A 89 -9.88 -5.92 18.64
CA HIS A 89 -8.73 -6.19 19.50
C HIS A 89 -8.43 -5.03 20.45
N TRP A 90 -8.42 -3.80 19.91
CA TRP A 90 -8.27 -2.59 20.71
C TRP A 90 -9.40 -2.45 21.73
N TRP A 91 -10.65 -2.65 21.32
CA TRP A 91 -11.81 -2.53 22.20
C TRP A 91 -11.78 -3.52 23.38
N GLU A 92 -11.34 -4.75 23.14
CA GLU A 92 -11.13 -5.76 24.18
C GLU A 92 -10.02 -5.35 25.16
N SER A 93 -8.92 -4.77 24.65
CA SER A 93 -7.80 -4.29 25.48
C SER A 93 -8.13 -3.09 26.36
N VAL A 94 -9.12 -2.26 25.97
CA VAL A 94 -9.56 -1.09 26.76
C VAL A 94 -10.64 -1.46 27.77
N ARG A 95 -11.34 -2.58 27.57
CA ARG A 95 -12.36 -3.11 28.51
C ARG A 95 -11.79 -4.02 29.60
N SER A 96 -10.52 -4.41 29.51
CA SER A 96 -9.82 -5.28 30.47
C SER A 96 -9.10 -4.50 31.56
#